data_AF-A0A699WQ12-F1
#
_entry.id   AF-A0A699WQ12-F1
#
_cell.length_a   1.000
_cell.length_b   1.000
_cell.length_c   1.000
_cell.angle_alpha   90.00
_cell.angle_beta   90.00
_cell.angle_gamma   90.00
#
_symmetry.space_group_name_H-M   'P 1'
#
loop_
_entity.id
_entity.type
_entity.pdbx_description
1 polymer ?
#
loop_
_entity_poly.entity_id
_entity_poly.type
_entity_poly.pdbx_seq_one_letter_code
_entity_poly.pdbx_strand_id
1 'polypeptide(L)'
;DIFINQSKYALESLKKYDFESCDPVDTPMVEKSKLDEDKEEKVVDPSHYRGSAYRKPRTCSKRIFRYLRGTIHWGLWYPKDFSIALTAFADADHA
;
A
#
# COMPACT_ATOMS: atom_id res chain seq x y z
N ASP A 1 11.56 -14.20 -22.04
CA ASP A 1 10.95 -13.64 -20.81
C ASP A 1 9.86 -12.66 -21.16
N ILE A 2 8.85 -12.53 -20.31
CA ILE A 2 7.72 -11.60 -20.45
C ILE A 2 7.88 -10.52 -19.39
N PHE A 3 7.72 -9.24 -19.77
CA PHE A 3 7.72 -8.12 -18.83
C PHE A 3 6.31 -7.54 -18.71
N ILE A 4 5.75 -7.56 -17.50
CA ILE A 4 4.44 -6.98 -17.20
C ILE A 4 4.65 -5.60 -16.58
N ASN A 5 4.07 -4.58 -17.21
CA ASN A 5 4.23 -3.17 -16.82
C ASN A 5 2.85 -2.53 -16.55
N GLN A 6 2.74 -1.73 -15.48
CA GLN A 6 1.53 -1.01 -15.05
C GLN A 6 1.68 0.53 -15.07
N SER A 7 2.75 1.06 -15.68
CA SER A 7 3.07 2.48 -15.78
C SER A 7 1.92 3.34 -16.29
N LYS A 8 1.21 2.87 -17.32
CA LYS A 8 0.03 3.56 -17.86
C LYS A 8 -1.03 3.76 -16.79
N TYR A 9 -1.40 2.70 -16.07
CA TYR A 9 -2.41 2.75 -15.02
C TYR A 9 -1.96 3.62 -13.83
N ALA A 10 -0.69 3.51 -13.44
CA ALA A 10 -0.10 4.34 -12.39
C ALA A 10 -0.16 5.84 -12.75
N LEU A 11 0.21 6.20 -13.98
CA LEU A 11 0.16 7.58 -14.48
C LEU A 11 -1.27 8.12 -14.52
N GLU A 12 -2.22 7.35 -15.04
CA GLU A 12 -3.64 7.74 -15.07
C GLU A 12 -4.20 7.97 -13.65
N SER A 13 -3.81 7.12 -12.70
CA SER A 13 -4.19 7.27 -11.29
C SER A 13 -3.59 8.54 -10.68
N LEU A 14 -2.30 8.82 -10.90
CA LEU A 14 -1.65 10.03 -10.41
C LEU A 14 -2.31 11.29 -10.98
N LYS A 15 -2.64 11.29 -12.27
CA LYS A 15 -3.34 12.40 -12.93
C LYS A 15 -4.73 12.63 -12.35
N LYS A 16 -5.51 11.56 -12.17
CA LYS A 16 -6.88 11.63 -11.66
C LYS A 16 -6.99 12.30 -10.30
N TYR A 17 -5.99 12.13 -9.45
CA TYR A 17 -5.98 12.63 -8.08
C TYR A 17 -5.04 13.82 -7.86
N ASP A 18 -4.46 14.39 -8.92
CA ASP A 18 -3.54 15.53 -8.88
C ASP A 18 -2.24 15.27 -8.07
N PHE A 19 -1.62 14.10 -8.32
CA PHE A 19 -0.34 13.68 -7.71
C PHE A 19 0.81 13.62 -8.73
N GLU A 20 0.67 14.19 -9.91
CA GLU A 20 1.73 14.18 -10.94
C GLU A 20 3.00 14.91 -10.50
N SER A 21 2.90 15.90 -9.61
CA SER A 21 4.02 16.73 -9.14
C SER A 21 4.50 16.38 -7.72
N CYS A 22 4.03 15.28 -7.14
CA CYS A 22 4.41 14.92 -5.77
C CYS A 22 5.83 14.34 -5.67
N ASP A 23 6.49 14.56 -4.54
CA ASP A 23 7.79 13.93 -4.24
C ASP A 23 7.64 12.41 -4.06
N PRO A 24 8.46 11.59 -4.75
CA PRO A 24 8.39 10.15 -4.63
C PRO A 24 8.87 9.66 -3.27
N VAL A 25 8.41 8.47 -2.86
CA VAL A 25 8.84 7.80 -1.62
C VAL A 25 9.02 6.31 -1.91
N ASP A 26 10.12 5.72 -1.42
CA ASP A 26 10.46 4.31 -1.74
C ASP A 26 9.60 3.28 -1.00
N THR A 27 8.97 3.67 0.13
CA THR A 27 8.19 2.75 0.96
C THR A 27 6.73 3.20 1.07
N PRO A 28 5.75 2.36 0.68
CA PRO A 28 4.34 2.73 0.66
C PRO A 28 3.76 2.98 2.06
N MET A 29 4.41 2.45 3.10
CA MET A 29 4.04 2.60 4.50
C MET A 29 5.29 2.85 5.34
N VAL A 30 5.21 3.67 6.40
CA VAL A 30 6.32 3.79 7.37
C VAL A 30 6.44 2.45 8.09
N GLU A 31 7.67 1.97 8.27
CA GLU A 31 7.93 0.87 9.20
C GLU A 31 7.31 1.23 10.57
N LYS A 32 6.54 0.32 11.14
CA LYS A 32 5.76 0.58 12.36
C LYS A 32 6.71 1.18 13.41
N SER A 33 6.42 2.39 13.90
CA SER A 33 7.14 2.94 15.06
C SER A 33 7.09 1.89 16.16
N LYS A 34 8.24 1.56 16.75
CA LYS A 34 8.37 0.59 17.84
C LYS A 34 7.25 0.84 18.84
N LEU A 35 6.40 -0.17 19.08
CA LEU A 35 5.50 -0.14 20.21
C LEU A 35 6.39 -0.41 21.42
N ASP A 36 6.68 0.63 22.16
CA ASP A 36 7.39 0.49 23.43
C ASP A 36 6.45 -0.21 24.42
N GLU A 37 6.95 -1.19 25.17
CA GLU A 37 6.19 -1.82 26.25
C GLU A 37 5.97 -0.76 27.35
N ASP A 38 4.72 -0.34 27.54
CA ASP A 38 4.32 0.45 28.70
C ASP A 38 4.48 -0.43 29.95
N LYS A 39 5.53 -0.15 30.74
CA LYS A 39 5.79 -0.84 32.01
C LYS A 39 4.80 -0.48 33.11
N GLU A 40 3.95 0.51 32.88
CA GLU A 40 2.82 0.82 33.75
C GLU A 40 1.52 0.32 33.11
N GLU A 41 0.98 -0.75 33.69
CA GLU A 41 -0.34 -1.32 33.39
C GLU A 41 -1.45 -0.36 33.87
N LYS A 42 -1.46 0.88 33.35
CA LYS A 42 -2.58 1.80 33.56
C LYS A 42 -3.75 1.30 32.73
N VAL A 43 -4.90 1.14 33.38
CA VAL A 43 -6.18 0.81 32.72
C VAL A 43 -6.48 1.88 31.69
N VAL A 44 -6.13 1.62 30.44
CA VAL A 44 -6.40 2.53 29.32
C VAL A 44 -7.87 2.42 28.98
N ASP A 45 -8.59 3.54 29.08
CA ASP A 45 -9.98 3.63 28.67
C ASP A 45 -10.12 3.24 27.17
N PRO A 46 -10.93 2.21 26.82
CA PRO A 46 -11.17 1.81 25.44
C PRO A 46 -11.65 2.95 24.52
N SER A 47 -12.22 4.01 25.08
CA SER A 47 -12.61 5.21 24.33
C SER A 47 -11.41 5.96 23.70
N HIS A 48 -10.23 5.84 24.31
CA HIS A 48 -9.00 6.52 23.87
C HIS A 48 -8.47 5.96 22.54
N TYR A 49 -8.65 4.66 22.29
CA TYR A 49 -8.30 4.02 21.01
C TYR A 49 -9.33 4.30 19.91
N ARG A 50 -10.61 4.46 20.27
CA ARG A 50 -11.70 4.69 19.31
C ARG A 50 -11.72 6.11 18.72
N GLY A 51 -11.20 7.11 19.44
CA GLY A 51 -11.31 8.53 19.04
C GLY A 51 -10.28 9.04 18.03
N SER A 52 -9.12 8.38 17.89
CA SER A 52 -7.97 8.94 17.14
C SER A 52 -7.40 8.02 16.04
N ALA A 53 -7.72 6.71 16.05
CA ALA A 53 -7.13 5.75 15.11
C ALA A 53 -7.65 5.86 13.66
N TYR A 54 -8.83 6.47 13.43
CA TYR A 54 -9.49 6.46 12.12
C TYR A 54 -9.48 7.79 11.38
N ARG A 55 -8.82 8.83 11.91
CA ARG A 55 -8.65 10.13 11.23
C ARG A 55 -7.31 10.24 10.51
N LYS A 56 -6.83 9.17 9.87
CA LYS A 56 -5.70 9.20 8.93
C LYS A 56 -5.97 8.77 7.47
N PRO A 57 -7.20 8.78 6.92
CA PRO A 57 -7.39 8.43 5.50
C PRO A 57 -6.64 9.39 4.56
N ARG A 58 -6.38 10.63 4.99
CA ARG A 58 -5.66 11.62 4.16
C ARG A 58 -4.15 11.41 4.09
N THR A 59 -3.51 10.81 5.10
CA THR A 59 -2.04 10.64 5.10
C THR A 59 -1.60 9.34 4.46
N CYS A 60 -2.38 8.26 4.63
CA CYS A 60 -2.03 6.96 4.06
C CYS A 60 -2.16 6.97 2.53
N SER A 61 -3.29 7.45 2.00
CA SER A 61 -3.52 7.54 0.55
C SER A 61 -2.51 8.45 -0.15
N LYS A 62 -2.12 9.57 0.47
CA LYS A 62 -1.05 10.45 -0.05
C LYS A 62 0.27 9.71 -0.23
N ARG A 63 0.64 8.85 0.72
CA ARG A 63 1.89 8.09 0.69
C ARG A 63 1.87 7.00 -0.39
N ILE A 64 0.71 6.37 -0.60
CA ILE A 64 0.50 5.41 -1.69
C ILE A 64 0.75 6.07 -3.05
N PHE A 65 0.17 7.26 -3.29
CA PHE A 65 0.42 7.97 -4.54
C PHE A 65 1.88 8.42 -4.71
N ARG A 66 2.55 8.86 -3.64
CA ARG A 66 4.00 9.17 -3.69
C ARG A 66 4.85 7.93 -4.02
N TYR A 67 4.49 6.78 -3.47
CA TYR A 67 5.14 5.52 -3.82
C TYR A 67 4.91 5.16 -5.29
N LEU A 68 3.66 5.21 -5.75
CA LEU A 68 3.32 4.99 -7.16
C LEU A 68 4.11 5.91 -8.10
N ARG A 69 4.36 7.17 -7.70
CA ARG A 69 5.18 8.12 -8.45
C ARG A 69 6.65 7.69 -8.55
N GLY A 70 7.22 7.12 -7.49
CA GLY A 70 8.60 6.61 -7.46
C GLY A 70 8.78 5.32 -8.25
N THR A 71 7.75 4.49 -8.35
CA THR A 71 7.84 3.13 -8.92
C THR A 71 7.16 2.98 -10.29
N ILE A 72 6.93 4.07 -11.04
CA ILE A 72 6.24 4.01 -12.36
C ILE A 72 6.95 3.08 -13.34
N HIS A 73 8.28 3.01 -13.27
CA HIS A 73 9.12 2.21 -14.15
C HIS A 73 9.22 0.74 -13.72
N TRP A 74 8.69 0.39 -12.55
CA TRP A 74 8.76 -0.97 -12.04
C TRP A 74 7.75 -1.86 -12.77
N GLY A 75 8.10 -3.13 -12.90
CA GLY A 75 7.27 -4.15 -13.52
C GLY A 75 7.71 -5.53 -13.07
N LEU A 76 6.94 -6.53 -13.46
CA LEU A 76 7.18 -7.91 -13.07
C LEU A 76 7.78 -8.69 -14.25
N TRP A 77 8.97 -9.25 -14.02
CA TRP A 77 9.63 -10.14 -14.98
C TRP A 77 9.17 -11.58 -14.77
N TYR A 78 8.71 -12.21 -15.85
CA TYR A 78 8.35 -13.62 -15.89
C TYR A 78 9.37 -14.39 -16.73
N PRO A 79 10.17 -15.27 -16.12
CA PRO A 79 11.08 -16.15 -16.84
C PRO A 79 10.30 -17.17 -17.67
N LYS A 80 10.76 -17.44 -18.89
CA LYS A 80 10.06 -18.31 -19.85
C LYS A 80 9.98 -19.78 -19.41
N ASP A 81 10.90 -20.23 -18.56
CA ASP A 81 11.14 -21.64 -18.29
C ASP A 81 10.57 -22.14 -16.94
N PHE A 82 9.78 -21.33 -16.25
CA PHE A 82 9.13 -21.75 -15.02
C PHE A 82 7.81 -22.48 -15.30
N SER A 83 7.71 -23.75 -14.89
CA SER A 83 6.44 -24.47 -14.81
C SER A 83 5.63 -23.93 -13.63
N ILE A 84 4.88 -22.85 -13.85
CA ILE A 84 4.01 -22.28 -12.81
C ILE A 84 2.72 -23.11 -12.76
N ALA A 85 2.48 -23.78 -11.63
CA ALA A 85 1.14 -24.27 -11.33
C ALA A 85 0.24 -23.07 -11.03
N LEU A 86 -0.73 -22.79 -11.92
CA LEU A 86 -1.70 -21.73 -11.72
C LEU A 86 -2.72 -22.20 -10.67
N THR A 87 -2.59 -21.74 -9.43
CA THR A 87 -3.59 -21.94 -8.38
C THR A 87 -4.50 -20.71 -8.31
N ALA A 88 -5.76 -20.87 -8.70
CA ALA A 88 -6.78 -19.83 -8.57
C ALA A 88 -7.70 -20.14 -7.38
N PHE A 89 -8.01 -19.12 -6.59
CA PHE A 89 -9.01 -19.17 -5.52
C PHE A 89 -10.20 -18.30 -5.93
N ALA A 90 -11.41 -18.80 -5.74
CA ALA A 90 -12.64 -18.03 -5.91
C ALA A 90 -13.31 -17.90 -4.54
N ASP A 91 -13.64 -16.69 -4.15
CA ASP A 91 -14.48 -16.41 -2.98
C ASP A 91 -15.95 -16.61 -3.39
N ALA A 92 -16.66 -17.46 -2.67
CA ALA A 92 -18.06 -17.81 -2.95
C ALA A 92 -19.02 -17.23 -1.92
N ASP A 93 -18.61 -16.22 -1.14
CA ASP A 93 -19.49 -15.56 -0.17
C ASP A 93 -20.33 -14.47 -0.85
N HIS A 94 -21.31 -14.90 -1.65
CA HIS A 94 -22.46 -14.06 -2.04
C HIS A 94 -23.74 -14.66 -1.45
N ALA A 95 -24.20 -14.08 -0.34
CA ALA A 95 -25.53 -14.30 0.25
C ALA A 95 -26.27 -12.97 0.32
#